data_AF-A0A6I4ZNJ4-F1
#
_entry.id   AF-A0A6I4ZNJ4-F1
#
_cell.length_a   1.000
_cell.length_b   1.000
_cell.length_c   1.000
_cell.angle_alpha   90.00
_cell.angle_beta   90.00
_cell.angle_gamma   90.00
#
_symmetry.space_group_name_H-M   'P 1'
#
loop_
_entity.id
_entity.type
_entity.pdbx_description
1 polymer ?
#
loop_
_entity_poly.entity_id
_entity_poly.type
_entity_poly.pdbx_seq_one_letter_code
_entity_poly.pdbx_strand_id
1 'polypeptide(L)'
;MADTSGPDSLPAPVFGPDSEEMLRCTRCELRYVPSKSTSSLRLTYCSFLCELGDLGFSIAGLEHMEPQPKAIEPPAVELEPQPTEPATVD
;
A
#
# COMPACT_ATOMS: atom_id res chain seq x y z
N MET A 1 4.57 -3.23 53.14
CA MET A 1 3.56 -2.81 52.14
C MET A 1 4.30 -2.74 50.81
N ALA A 2 4.02 -3.67 49.89
CA ALA A 2 4.73 -3.76 48.62
C ALA A 2 4.12 -2.76 47.63
N ASP A 3 4.91 -1.77 47.22
CA ASP A 3 4.53 -0.80 46.20
C ASP A 3 4.84 -1.42 44.83
N THR A 4 3.82 -2.01 44.19
CA THR A 4 3.91 -2.51 42.82
C THR A 4 3.74 -1.35 41.86
N SER A 5 4.77 -0.52 41.70
CA SER A 5 4.84 0.47 40.64
C SER A 5 5.18 -0.25 39.32
N GLY A 6 4.15 -0.66 38.58
CA GLY A 6 4.30 -1.35 37.29
C GLY A 6 4.86 -0.43 36.19
N PRO A 7 5.73 -0.93 35.30
CA PRO A 7 6.30 -0.15 34.20
C PRO A 7 5.38 -0.18 32.97
N ASP A 8 4.18 0.41 33.04
CA ASP A 8 3.25 0.41 31.90
C ASP A 8 2.56 1.78 31.68
N SER A 9 3.28 2.86 31.95
CA SER A 9 2.86 4.20 31.50
C SER A 9 3.86 4.71 30.48
N LEU A 10 3.90 4.07 29.31
CA LEU A 10 4.49 4.71 28.14
C LEU A 10 3.53 5.82 27.68
N PRO A 11 4.02 7.05 27.43
CA PRO A 11 3.16 8.14 26.96
C PRO A 11 2.50 7.73 25.65
N ALA A 12 1.20 7.97 25.54
CA ALA A 12 0.48 7.77 24.30
C ALA A 12 1.19 8.54 23.17
N PRO A 13 1.41 7.92 21.99
CA PRO A 13 2.10 8.59 20.89
C PRO A 13 1.40 9.91 20.56
N VAL A 14 2.14 11.00 20.67
CA VAL A 14 1.66 12.36 20.34
C VAL A 14 1.66 12.45 18.83
N PHE A 15 0.47 12.40 18.25
CA PHE A 15 0.27 12.60 16.83
C PHE A 15 0.08 14.10 16.57
N GLY A 16 0.75 14.65 15.55
CA GLY A 16 0.65 16.06 15.17
C GLY A 16 -0.76 16.46 14.68
N PRO A 17 -1.02 17.75 14.43
CA PRO A 17 -2.35 18.24 14.03
C PRO A 17 -2.91 17.60 12.74
N ASP A 18 -2.06 17.05 11.86
CA ASP A 18 -2.47 16.32 10.66
C ASP A 18 -2.90 14.85 10.91
N SER A 19 -3.06 14.47 12.18
CA SER A 19 -3.28 13.06 12.57
C SER A 19 -4.69 12.78 13.06
N GLU A 20 -5.54 13.81 13.13
CA GLU A 20 -6.94 13.67 13.53
C GLU A 20 -7.77 12.85 12.53
N GLU A 21 -7.41 12.87 11.23
CA GLU A 21 -8.08 12.04 10.21
C GLU A 21 -7.90 10.54 10.46
N MET A 22 -6.90 10.18 11.25
CA MET A 22 -6.46 8.80 11.44
C MET A 22 -6.79 8.22 12.80
N LEU A 23 -7.90 8.68 13.37
CA LEU A 23 -8.47 8.09 14.57
C LEU A 23 -9.15 6.75 14.30
N ARG A 24 -9.47 6.40 13.05
CA ARG A 24 -10.22 5.18 12.69
C ARG A 24 -9.61 4.44 11.50
N CYS A 25 -9.71 3.12 11.53
CA CYS A 25 -9.30 2.26 10.41
C CYS A 25 -10.31 2.35 9.26
N THR A 26 -9.85 2.49 8.03
CA THR A 26 -10.71 2.58 6.83
C THR A 26 -11.59 1.33 6.64
N ARG A 27 -11.09 0.15 7.02
CA ARG A 27 -11.80 -1.12 6.77
C ARG A 27 -12.82 -1.50 7.84
N CYS A 28 -12.45 -1.35 9.11
CA CYS A 28 -13.25 -1.83 10.24
C CYS A 28 -13.82 -0.70 11.12
N GLU A 29 -13.47 0.55 10.83
CA GLU A 29 -13.94 1.77 11.51
C GLU A 29 -13.65 1.85 13.02
N LEU A 30 -12.95 0.85 13.56
CA LEU A 30 -12.48 0.84 14.94
C LEU A 30 -11.39 1.89 15.14
N ARG A 31 -11.22 2.30 16.40
CA ARG A 31 -10.16 3.24 16.77
C ARG A 31 -8.81 2.70 16.30
N TYR A 32 -8.10 3.52 15.55
CA TYR A 32 -6.77 3.19 15.08
C TYR A 32 -5.83 3.06 16.28
N VAL A 33 -5.11 1.94 16.32
CA VAL A 33 -4.09 1.66 17.34
C VAL A 33 -2.76 1.49 16.61
N PRO A 34 -1.86 2.48 16.66
CA PRO A 34 -0.60 2.48 15.91
C PRO A 34 0.30 1.28 16.19
N SER A 35 0.29 0.77 17.43
CA SER A 35 1.05 -0.42 17.82
C SER A 35 0.54 -1.72 17.18
N LYS A 36 -0.67 -1.71 16.59
CA LYS A 36 -1.26 -2.86 15.88
C LYS A 36 -1.21 -2.71 14.36
N SER A 37 -0.88 -1.52 13.85
CA SER A 37 -0.71 -1.28 12.42
C SER A 37 0.40 -2.14 11.85
N THR A 38 0.10 -2.88 10.79
CA THR A 38 1.08 -3.62 9.99
C THR A 38 1.58 -2.84 8.78
N SER A 39 1.00 -1.67 8.53
CA SER A 39 1.42 -0.76 7.49
C SER A 39 2.62 0.05 7.97
N SER A 40 3.71 0.01 7.22
CA SER A 40 4.92 0.84 7.42
C SER A 40 4.58 2.33 7.30
N LEU A 41 3.59 2.66 6.46
CA LEU A 41 3.05 4.01 6.34
C LEU A 41 2.17 4.41 7.53
N ARG A 42 1.76 3.47 8.40
CA ARG A 42 0.92 3.69 9.61
C ARG A 42 -0.33 4.52 9.37
N LEU A 43 -0.74 4.67 8.11
CA LEU A 43 -1.71 5.67 7.71
C LEU A 43 -2.96 5.10 7.00
N THR A 44 -3.23 3.81 7.11
CA THR A 44 -4.35 3.20 6.35
C THR A 44 -5.11 2.09 7.07
N TYR A 45 -4.44 1.22 7.85
CA TYR A 45 -5.09 0.03 8.43
C TYR A 45 -4.58 -0.30 9.84
N CYS A 46 -5.49 -0.76 10.71
CA CYS A 46 -5.14 -1.08 12.10
C CYS A 46 -4.56 -2.49 12.31
N SER A 47 -4.57 -3.37 11.30
CA SER A 47 -4.02 -4.73 11.38
C SER A 47 -3.84 -5.38 10.00
N PHE A 48 -3.06 -6.46 9.97
CA PHE A 48 -2.82 -7.28 8.78
C PHE A 48 -4.11 -7.78 8.12
N LEU A 49 -5.11 -8.15 8.93
CA LEU A 49 -6.40 -8.63 8.41
C LEU A 49 -7.19 -7.54 7.69
N CYS A 50 -7.05 -6.28 8.15
CA CYS A 50 -7.70 -5.15 7.48
C CYS A 50 -7.03 -4.85 6.14
N GLU A 51 -5.70 -4.93 6.07
CA GLU A 51 -4.96 -4.81 4.81
C GLU A 51 -5.36 -5.90 3.83
N LEU A 52 -5.30 -7.17 4.25
CA LEU A 52 -5.65 -8.30 3.41
C LEU A 52 -7.11 -8.23 2.94
N GLY A 53 -8.02 -7.80 3.83
CA GLY A 53 -9.45 -7.71 3.53
C GLY A 53 -9.86 -6.50 2.68
N ASP A 54 -8.98 -5.53 2.44
CA ASP A 54 -9.24 -4.35 1.60
C ASP A 54 -8.37 -4.37 0.32
N LEU A 55 -7.06 -4.52 0.49
CA LEU A 55 -6.07 -4.53 -0.60
C LEU A 55 -5.90 -5.90 -1.26
N GLY A 56 -6.20 -6.98 -0.55
CA GLY A 56 -5.87 -8.35 -0.98
C GLY A 56 -4.41 -8.75 -0.73
N PHE A 57 -3.60 -7.87 -0.15
CA PHE A 57 -2.21 -8.11 0.25
C PHE A 57 -1.86 -7.26 1.47
N SER A 58 -0.72 -7.53 2.11
CA SER A 58 -0.15 -6.64 3.14
C SER A 58 1.04 -5.85 2.61
N ILE A 59 1.20 -4.63 3.10
CA ILE A 59 2.30 -3.75 2.68
C ILE A 59 3.65 -4.36 3.07
N ALA A 60 3.76 -4.88 4.31
CA ALA A 60 4.94 -5.60 4.75
C ALA A 60 5.27 -6.83 3.88
N GLY A 61 4.26 -7.47 3.29
CA GLY A 61 4.45 -8.57 2.34
C GLY A 61 5.09 -8.12 1.04
N LEU A 62 4.82 -6.89 0.59
CA LEU A 62 5.40 -6.34 -0.65
C LEU A 62 6.85 -5.90 -0.49
N GLU A 63 7.31 -5.57 0.71
CA GLU A 63 8.68 -5.06 0.95
C GLU A 63 9.78 -6.05 0.52
N HIS A 64 9.45 -7.33 0.41
CA HIS A 64 10.37 -8.40 0.00
C HIS A 64 10.02 -9.02 -1.36
N MET A 65 9.01 -8.49 -2.06
CA MET A 65 8.61 -9.01 -3.36
C MET A 65 9.34 -8.27 -4.48
N GLU A 66 10.05 -9.02 -5.31
CA GLU A 66 10.66 -8.47 -6.52
C GLU A 66 9.63 -8.49 -7.68
N PRO A 67 9.50 -7.39 -8.43
CA PRO A 67 8.64 -7.36 -9.60
C PRO A 67 9.14 -8.37 -10.64
N GLN A 68 8.29 -9.34 -10.98
CA GLN A 68 8.56 -10.23 -12.10
C GLN A 68 8.39 -9.45 -13.41
N PRO A 69 9.34 -9.55 -14.36
CA PRO A 69 9.18 -8.94 -15.67
C PRO A 69 8.00 -9.61 -16.37
N LYS A 70 6.85 -8.93 -16.37
CA LYS A 70 5.70 -9.35 -17.17
C LYS A 70 6.08 -9.12 -18.62
N ALA A 71 6.22 -10.19 -19.39
CA ALA A 71 6.41 -10.09 -20.83
C ALA A 71 5.25 -9.23 -21.38
N ILE A 72 5.59 -8.04 -21.84
CA ILE A 72 4.66 -7.21 -22.61
C ILE A 72 4.53 -7.97 -23.92
N GLU A 73 3.50 -8.80 -24.03
CA GLU A 73 3.07 -9.28 -25.33
C GLU A 73 2.71 -8.00 -26.10
N PRO A 74 3.44 -7.66 -27.17
CA PRO A 74 3.14 -6.46 -27.91
C PRO A 74 1.69 -6.56 -28.38
N PRO A 75 0.88 -5.49 -28.25
CA PRO A 75 -0.46 -5.50 -28.83
C PRO A 75 -0.29 -5.87 -30.30
N ALA A 76 -1.06 -6.84 -30.78
CA ALA A 76 -1.04 -7.25 -32.18
C ALA A 76 -1.40 -6.04 -33.03
N VAL A 77 -0.38 -5.32 -33.49
CA VAL A 77 -0.54 -4.25 -34.47
C VAL A 77 -0.86 -4.97 -35.77
N GLU A 78 -2.15 -5.03 -36.13
CA GLU A 78 -2.57 -5.35 -37.49
C GLU A 78 -1.88 -4.33 -38.41
N LEU A 79 -0.88 -4.79 -39.15
CA LEU A 79 -0.26 -4.00 -40.20
C LEU A 79 -1.30 -3.78 -41.31
N GLU A 80 -1.93 -2.60 -41.34
CA GLU A 80 -2.55 -2.13 -42.57
C GLU A 80 -1.45 -1.90 -43.62
N PRO A 81 -1.57 -2.50 -44.83
CA PRO A 81 -0.59 -2.32 -45.88
C PRO A 81 -0.63 -0.88 -46.41
N GLN A 82 0.43 -0.12 -46.14
CA GLN A 82 0.67 1.20 -46.74
C GLN A 82 0.86 1.05 -48.27
N PRO A 83 0.19 1.88 -49.10
CA PRO A 83 0.36 1.84 -50.55
C PRO A 83 1.75 2.34 -50.94
N THR A 84 2.48 1.53 -51.71
CA THR A 84 3.75 1.91 -52.35
C THR A 84 3.50 2.97 -53.41
N GLU A 85 3.96 4.20 -53.20
CA GLU A 85 4.07 5.19 -54.28
C GLU A 85 5.27 4.85 -55.19
N PRO A 86 5.10 4.87 -56.52
CA PRO A 86 6.16 4.50 -57.45
C PRO A 86 7.17 5.63 -57.65
N ALA A 87 8.42 5.21 -57.85
CA ALA A 87 9.57 6.04 -58.14
C ALA A 87 9.34 7.02 -59.30
N THR A 88 9.79 8.26 -59.12
CA THR A 88 10.15 9.12 -60.26
C THR A 88 11.62 9.50 -60.12
N VAL A 89 12.40 8.97 -61.05
CA VAL A 89 13.80 9.29 -61.32
C VAL A 89 13.86 10.63 -62.07
N ASP A 90 14.74 11.52 -61.64
CA ASP A 90 15.35 12.56 -62.48
C ASP A 90 16.87 12.55 -62.25
#